data_AF-B8EI06-F1
#
_entry.id   AF-B8EI06-F1
#
_cell.length_a   1.000
_cell.length_b   1.000
_cell.length_c   1.000
_cell.angle_alpha   90.00
_cell.angle_beta   90.00
_cell.angle_gamma   90.00
#
_symmetry.space_group_name_H-M   'P 1'
#
loop_
_entity.id
_entity.type
_entity.pdbx_description
1 polymer ?
#
loop_
_entity_poly.entity_id
_entity_poly.type
_entity_poly.pdbx_seq_one_letter_code
_entity_poly.pdbx_strand_id
1 'polypeptide(L)'
;MGTAPKRRAVVPAPAAPPGPPTKHPTLGEPSARWTYLTAKGELAGFVCRFDRKGGKQFRPLVFFEEDDGARAWRWEAWSAPRPLYGLERLAQRPSAPVLLCEGEKAADAAGKLLPGHVCITSPNGAKSAAKADWGSLARRDVMIWPDADEAGAAYARDVTKLALAAGAKALALLSPPDDVDEGWDAADALAEGWTSEKTLALVDAAKAVGGATQAKQASEGKAPRRRPQRDALMALTQFCAFWHGADYEAFATVPVNGHNENWPVRSQAFKR
;
A
#
# COMPACT_ATOMS: atom_id res chain seq x y z
N MET A 1 0.05 -6.44 37.85
CA MET A 1 -0.50 -5.99 36.54
C MET A 1 -0.06 -7.01 35.51
N GLY A 2 -0.95 -7.93 35.11
CA GLY A 2 -0.63 -8.88 34.06
C GLY A 2 -0.52 -8.13 32.73
N THR A 3 0.65 -8.17 32.10
CA THR A 3 0.79 -7.78 30.70
C THR A 3 -0.20 -8.61 29.89
N ALA A 4 -1.04 -7.96 29.09
CA ALA A 4 -1.94 -8.69 28.18
C ALA A 4 -1.12 -9.70 27.36
N PRO A 5 -1.62 -10.94 27.15
CA PRO A 5 -0.92 -11.93 26.36
C PRO A 5 -0.59 -11.32 25.00
N LYS A 6 0.68 -11.43 24.61
CA LYS A 6 1.13 -11.03 23.28
C LYS A 6 0.65 -12.13 22.34
N ARG A 7 -0.05 -11.71 21.29
CA ARG A 7 -0.48 -12.60 20.21
C ARG A 7 0.03 -12.04 18.91
N ARG A 8 0.40 -12.93 17.99
CA ARG A 8 1.00 -12.56 16.72
C ARG A 8 0.22 -13.16 15.56
N ALA A 9 -0.05 -12.33 14.55
CA ALA A 9 -0.57 -12.81 13.28
C ALA A 9 0.45 -13.74 12.60
N VAL A 10 0.01 -14.91 12.17
CA VAL A 10 0.81 -15.90 11.45
C VAL A 10 0.55 -15.74 9.95
N VAL A 11 1.55 -15.25 9.23
CA VAL A 11 1.48 -14.97 7.78
C VAL A 11 2.69 -15.60 7.08
N PRO A 12 2.49 -16.50 6.10
CA PRO A 12 1.20 -17.09 5.72
C PRO A 12 0.60 -17.93 6.86
N ALA A 13 -0.71 -18.15 6.81
CA ALA A 13 -1.36 -19.16 7.63
C ALA A 13 -0.77 -20.55 7.31
N PRO A 14 -0.80 -21.52 8.25
CA PRO A 14 -0.36 -22.89 7.99
C PRO A 14 -1.06 -23.48 6.78
N ALA A 15 -0.40 -24.40 6.06
CA ALA A 15 -0.94 -25.01 4.82
C ALA A 15 -2.29 -25.72 5.01
N ALA A 16 -2.53 -26.29 6.20
CA ALA A 16 -3.79 -26.91 6.59
C ALA A 16 -4.25 -26.36 7.95
N PRO A 17 -4.71 -25.10 8.02
CA PRO A 17 -5.25 -24.56 9.25
C PRO A 17 -6.63 -25.18 9.53
N PRO A 18 -7.14 -25.17 10.77
CA PRO A 18 -8.55 -25.43 11.01
C PRO A 18 -9.40 -24.50 10.14
N GLY A 19 -10.62 -24.92 9.77
CA GLY A 19 -11.48 -24.11 8.91
C GLY A 19 -11.75 -22.71 9.50
N PRO A 20 -11.66 -21.62 8.71
CA PRO A 20 -11.97 -20.29 9.20
C PRO A 20 -13.45 -20.19 9.57
N PRO A 21 -13.83 -19.49 10.66
CA PRO A 21 -15.22 -19.30 11.02
C PRO A 21 -15.99 -18.63 9.88
N THR A 22 -17.19 -19.13 9.61
CA THR A 22 -18.08 -18.61 8.56
C THR A 22 -18.95 -17.45 9.05
N LYS A 23 -19.11 -17.31 10.38
CA LYS A 23 -19.92 -16.27 11.02
C LYS A 23 -19.12 -15.48 12.04
N HIS A 24 -19.31 -14.16 12.06
CA HIS A 24 -18.85 -13.31 13.13
C HIS A 24 -19.81 -13.43 14.32
N PRO A 25 -19.33 -13.56 15.58
CA PRO A 25 -20.18 -13.80 16.75
C PRO A 25 -21.36 -12.83 16.92
N THR A 26 -21.15 -11.55 16.59
CA THR A 26 -22.18 -10.50 16.74
C THR A 26 -22.73 -9.95 15.43
N LEU A 27 -22.02 -10.15 14.30
CA LEU A 27 -22.41 -9.56 13.02
C LEU A 27 -23.09 -10.58 12.11
N GLY A 28 -22.98 -11.88 12.41
CA GLY A 28 -23.57 -12.96 11.63
C GLY A 28 -22.71 -13.34 10.43
N GLU A 29 -23.37 -13.71 9.33
CA GLU A 29 -22.72 -14.06 8.07
C GLU A 29 -22.23 -12.79 7.35
N PRO A 30 -21.02 -12.81 6.75
CA PRO A 30 -20.54 -11.69 5.96
C PRO A 30 -21.29 -11.60 4.62
N SER A 31 -21.57 -10.38 4.17
CA SER A 31 -22.15 -10.08 2.86
C SER A 31 -21.13 -10.29 1.72
N ALA A 32 -19.84 -10.16 2.02
CA ALA A 32 -18.74 -10.48 1.11
C ALA A 32 -17.47 -10.84 1.89
N ARG A 33 -16.57 -11.59 1.26
CA ARG A 33 -15.28 -12.00 1.81
C ARG A 33 -14.22 -11.96 0.73
N TRP A 34 -13.11 -11.27 0.99
CA TRP A 34 -11.94 -11.22 0.12
C TRP A 34 -10.77 -11.96 0.75
N THR A 35 -10.15 -12.84 -0.04
CA THR A 35 -8.97 -13.60 0.37
C THR A 35 -7.71 -12.79 0.07
N TYR A 36 -6.88 -12.60 1.09
CA TYR A 36 -5.56 -12.02 0.94
C TYR A 36 -4.55 -13.14 0.82
N LEU A 37 -3.69 -13.06 -0.19
CA LEU A 37 -2.63 -14.02 -0.46
C LEU A 37 -1.26 -13.35 -0.37
N THR A 38 -0.24 -14.11 0.00
CA THR A 38 1.15 -13.67 -0.09
C THR A 38 1.58 -13.59 -1.55
N ALA A 39 2.74 -12.98 -1.82
CA ALA A 39 3.34 -12.99 -3.16
C ALA A 39 3.52 -14.40 -3.76
N LYS A 40 3.59 -15.44 -2.93
CA LYS A 40 3.69 -16.85 -3.35
C LYS A 40 2.33 -17.54 -3.53
N GLY A 41 1.22 -16.83 -3.32
CA GLY A 41 -0.14 -17.38 -3.39
C GLY A 41 -0.57 -18.13 -2.12
N GLU A 42 0.14 -17.98 -1.01
CA GLU A 42 -0.20 -18.63 0.26
C GLU A 42 -1.23 -17.79 1.05
N LEU A 43 -2.11 -18.42 1.83
CA LEU A 43 -3.16 -17.72 2.56
C LEU A 43 -2.58 -16.75 3.59
N ALA A 44 -2.81 -15.44 3.41
CA ALA A 44 -2.46 -14.43 4.41
C ALA A 44 -3.62 -14.17 5.37
N GLY A 45 -4.86 -14.31 4.91
CA GLY A 45 -6.08 -14.16 5.73
C GLY A 45 -7.23 -13.61 4.89
N PHE A 46 -8.22 -13.01 5.54
CA PHE A 46 -9.40 -12.49 4.86
C PHE A 46 -9.78 -11.09 5.35
N VAL A 47 -10.48 -10.34 4.51
CA VAL A 47 -11.31 -9.20 4.93
C VAL A 47 -12.77 -9.54 4.64
N CYS A 48 -13.63 -9.44 5.65
CA CYS A 48 -15.06 -9.71 5.55
C CYS A 48 -15.86 -8.41 5.67
N ARG A 49 -16.83 -8.21 4.77
CA ARG A 49 -17.79 -7.11 4.81
C ARG A 49 -19.11 -7.57 5.40
N PHE A 50 -19.73 -6.70 6.20
CA PHE A 50 -21.04 -6.89 6.81
C PHE A 50 -21.89 -5.66 6.52
N ASP A 51 -22.94 -5.82 5.73
CA ASP A 51 -23.93 -4.77 5.49
C ASP A 51 -24.99 -4.80 6.60
N ARG A 52 -25.22 -3.64 7.24
CA ARG A 52 -26.19 -3.47 8.32
C ARG A 52 -27.06 -2.24 8.05
N LYS A 53 -28.19 -2.14 8.75
CA LYS A 53 -29.09 -0.97 8.65
C LYS A 53 -28.40 0.38 8.90
N GLY A 54 -27.29 0.40 9.65
CA GLY A 54 -26.48 1.59 9.94
C GLY A 54 -25.22 1.74 9.08
N GLY A 55 -25.11 1.02 7.97
CA GLY A 55 -23.97 1.08 7.05
C GLY A 55 -23.14 -0.20 6.98
N LYS A 56 -22.00 -0.10 6.30
CA LYS A 56 -21.06 -1.21 6.06
C LYS A 56 -19.99 -1.28 7.14
N GLN A 57 -19.64 -2.49 7.58
CA GLN A 57 -18.51 -2.74 8.46
C GLN A 57 -17.57 -3.77 7.85
N PHE A 58 -16.27 -3.61 8.10
CA PHE A 58 -15.24 -4.54 7.67
C PHE A 58 -14.56 -5.17 8.88
N ARG A 59 -14.33 -6.49 8.84
CA ARG A 59 -13.57 -7.23 9.86
C ARG A 59 -12.56 -8.15 9.18
N PRO A 60 -11.27 -7.97 9.45
CA PRO A 60 -10.27 -8.97 9.09
C PRO A 60 -10.52 -10.26 9.86
N LEU A 61 -10.15 -11.37 9.24
CA LEU A 61 -10.12 -12.69 9.84
C LEU A 61 -8.77 -13.30 9.53
N VAL A 62 -7.91 -13.38 10.53
CA VAL A 62 -6.49 -13.73 10.37
C VAL A 62 -6.13 -14.84 11.35
N PHE A 63 -5.18 -15.69 10.97
CA PHE A 63 -4.69 -16.76 11.82
C PHE A 63 -3.65 -16.22 12.82
N PHE A 64 -3.81 -16.52 14.09
CA PHE A 64 -2.96 -16.04 15.17
C PHE A 64 -2.33 -17.20 15.95
N GLU A 65 -1.17 -16.92 16.53
CA GLU A 65 -0.53 -17.70 17.58
C GLU A 65 -0.48 -16.85 18.86
N GLU A 66 -0.90 -17.44 19.97
CA GLU A 66 -0.85 -16.88 21.33
C GLU A 66 0.47 -17.28 22.02
N ASP A 67 0.84 -16.61 23.12
CA ASP A 67 2.09 -16.87 23.87
C ASP A 67 2.22 -18.32 24.40
N ASP A 68 1.10 -19.01 24.64
CA ASP A 68 1.06 -20.41 25.09
C ASP A 68 1.17 -21.43 23.93
N GLY A 69 1.37 -20.94 22.70
CA GLY A 69 1.44 -21.74 21.49
C GLY A 69 0.07 -22.11 20.90
N ALA A 70 -1.04 -21.70 21.52
CA ALA A 70 -2.36 -21.93 20.96
C ALA A 70 -2.52 -21.15 19.64
N ARG A 71 -3.13 -21.79 18.65
CA ARG A 71 -3.32 -21.23 17.30
C ARG A 71 -4.78 -21.22 16.91
N ALA A 72 -5.28 -20.08 16.47
CA ALA A 72 -6.69 -19.93 16.10
C ALA A 72 -6.93 -18.78 15.11
N TRP A 73 -8.04 -18.87 14.40
CA TRP A 73 -8.58 -17.73 13.65
C TRP A 73 -9.13 -16.67 14.62
N ARG A 74 -8.78 -15.40 14.36
CA ARG A 74 -9.25 -14.24 15.13
C ARG A 74 -9.83 -13.19 14.20
N TRP A 75 -10.91 -12.55 14.64
CA TRP A 75 -11.52 -11.39 13.97
C TRP A 75 -10.69 -10.11 14.23
N GLU A 76 -9.41 -10.20 13.93
CA GLU A 76 -8.38 -9.19 14.20
C GLU A 76 -7.52 -8.97 12.96
N ALA A 77 -7.04 -7.74 12.78
CA ALA A 77 -6.20 -7.38 11.64
C ALA A 77 -4.77 -7.94 11.78
N TRP A 78 -4.09 -8.08 10.65
CA TRP A 78 -2.64 -8.25 10.63
C TRP A 78 -1.94 -7.13 11.41
N SER A 79 -0.81 -7.47 12.01
CA SER A 79 0.19 -6.50 12.44
C SER A 79 0.62 -5.65 11.25
N ALA A 80 0.94 -4.38 11.50
CA ALA A 80 1.56 -3.55 10.47
C ALA A 80 3.01 -4.00 10.21
N PRO A 81 3.51 -3.93 8.97
CA PRO A 81 2.77 -3.55 7.77
C PRO A 81 1.86 -4.70 7.26
N ARG A 82 0.67 -4.35 6.74
CA ARG A 82 -0.39 -5.30 6.35
C ARG A 82 -0.31 -5.64 4.86
N PRO A 83 -0.64 -6.88 4.44
CA PRO A 83 -0.60 -7.26 3.03
C PRO A 83 -1.62 -6.47 2.19
N LEU A 84 -1.27 -6.16 0.95
CA LEU A 84 -2.20 -5.61 -0.05
C LEU A 84 -3.12 -6.72 -0.60
N TYR A 85 -4.33 -6.33 -1.00
CA TYR A 85 -5.21 -7.22 -1.76
C TYR A 85 -4.67 -7.34 -3.20
N GLY A 86 -4.52 -8.56 -3.71
CA GLY A 86 -3.95 -8.82 -5.03
C GLY A 86 -2.42 -8.84 -5.07
N LEU A 87 -1.75 -8.99 -3.93
CA LEU A 87 -0.29 -9.09 -3.83
C LEU A 87 0.29 -10.26 -4.66
N GLU A 88 -0.41 -11.38 -4.70
CA GLU A 88 -0.08 -12.53 -5.56
C GLU A 88 -0.11 -12.15 -7.04
N ARG A 89 -1.10 -11.36 -7.46
CA ARG A 89 -1.25 -10.89 -8.85
C ARG A 89 -0.14 -9.91 -9.22
N LEU A 90 0.25 -9.04 -8.28
CA LEU A 90 1.39 -8.12 -8.45
C LEU A 90 2.69 -8.88 -8.69
N ALA A 91 2.91 -9.95 -7.94
CA ALA A 91 4.11 -10.78 -8.04
C ALA A 91 4.14 -11.60 -9.35
N GLN A 92 3.00 -12.15 -9.76
CA GLN A 92 2.87 -12.95 -10.98
C GLN A 92 2.99 -12.12 -12.27
N ARG A 93 2.67 -10.82 -12.21
CA ARG A 93 2.65 -9.92 -13.37
C ARG A 93 3.53 -8.69 -13.12
N PRO A 94 4.87 -8.85 -13.07
CA PRO A 94 5.80 -7.79 -12.67
C PRO A 94 5.84 -6.61 -13.64
N SER A 95 5.55 -6.82 -14.93
CA SER A 95 5.54 -5.79 -15.97
C SER A 95 4.18 -5.12 -16.18
N ALA A 96 3.10 -5.66 -15.61
CA ALA A 96 1.77 -5.10 -15.81
C ALA A 96 1.61 -3.78 -15.03
N PRO A 97 0.94 -2.77 -15.61
CA PRO A 97 0.57 -1.56 -14.90
C PRO A 97 -0.37 -1.90 -13.73
N VAL A 98 -0.26 -1.12 -12.66
CA VAL A 98 -1.01 -1.34 -11.42
C VAL A 98 -2.15 -0.33 -11.33
N LEU A 99 -3.36 -0.79 -11.04
CA LEU A 99 -4.49 0.09 -10.72
C LEU A 99 -4.86 -0.07 -9.25
N LEU A 100 -4.82 1.02 -8.49
CA LEU A 100 -5.11 1.08 -7.07
C LEU A 100 -6.49 1.69 -6.84
N CYS A 101 -7.40 0.89 -6.27
CA CYS A 101 -8.75 1.32 -5.89
C CYS A 101 -8.86 1.54 -4.36
N GLU A 102 -9.94 2.18 -3.91
CA GLU A 102 -10.20 2.39 -2.47
C GLU A 102 -10.53 1.09 -1.71
N GLY A 103 -11.31 0.20 -2.33
CA GLY A 103 -11.80 -1.02 -1.68
C GLY A 103 -11.70 -2.26 -2.56
N GLU A 104 -11.87 -3.43 -1.93
CA GLU A 104 -11.68 -4.73 -2.56
C GLU A 104 -12.75 -5.00 -3.63
N LYS A 105 -14.00 -4.55 -3.40
CA LYS A 105 -15.09 -4.62 -4.39
C LYS A 105 -14.76 -3.86 -5.67
N ALA A 106 -14.27 -2.63 -5.53
CA ALA A 106 -13.86 -1.79 -6.65
C ALA A 106 -12.64 -2.39 -7.38
N ALA A 107 -11.66 -2.92 -6.63
CA ALA A 107 -10.50 -3.60 -7.22
C ALA A 107 -10.88 -4.85 -8.04
N ASP A 108 -11.84 -5.65 -7.55
CA ASP A 108 -12.36 -6.81 -8.30
C ASP A 108 -13.10 -6.37 -9.57
N ALA A 109 -13.91 -5.31 -9.50
CA ALA A 109 -14.63 -4.78 -10.66
C ALA A 109 -13.67 -4.19 -11.71
N ALA A 110 -12.71 -3.39 -11.27
CA ALA A 110 -11.65 -2.85 -12.11
C ALA A 110 -10.85 -3.96 -12.81
N GLY A 111 -10.56 -5.07 -12.13
CA GLY A 111 -9.88 -6.22 -12.73
C GLY A 111 -10.65 -6.87 -13.88
N LYS A 112 -11.99 -6.80 -13.86
CA LYS A 112 -12.85 -7.27 -14.96
C LYS A 112 -12.87 -6.29 -16.13
N LEU A 113 -12.92 -4.99 -15.84
CA LEU A 113 -12.88 -3.95 -16.86
C LEU A 113 -11.51 -3.86 -17.55
N LEU A 114 -10.42 -4.07 -16.80
CA LEU A 114 -9.05 -3.87 -17.23
C LEU A 114 -8.19 -5.14 -17.03
N PRO A 115 -8.41 -6.23 -17.79
CA PRO A 115 -7.68 -7.49 -17.62
C PRO A 115 -6.16 -7.35 -17.84
N GLY A 116 -5.73 -6.34 -18.61
CA GLY A 116 -4.32 -5.99 -18.82
C GLY A 116 -3.60 -5.40 -17.59
N HIS A 117 -4.34 -5.00 -16.56
CA HIS A 117 -3.84 -4.37 -15.34
C HIS A 117 -3.84 -5.31 -14.15
N VAL A 118 -3.04 -5.00 -13.14
CA VAL A 118 -3.15 -5.62 -11.81
C VAL A 118 -3.89 -4.67 -10.89
N CYS A 119 -5.14 -5.02 -10.56
CA CYS A 119 -5.99 -4.22 -9.69
C CYS A 119 -5.84 -4.65 -8.22
N ILE A 120 -5.57 -3.68 -7.35
CA ILE A 120 -5.21 -3.87 -5.94
C ILE A 120 -5.90 -2.87 -5.02
N THR A 121 -5.85 -3.13 -3.72
CA THR A 121 -6.21 -2.16 -2.68
C THR A 121 -5.51 -2.44 -1.34
N SER A 122 -5.57 -1.47 -0.42
CA SER A 122 -5.13 -1.63 0.96
C SER A 122 -6.24 -2.20 1.86
N PRO A 123 -5.94 -3.00 2.89
CA PRO A 123 -6.96 -3.58 3.76
C PRO A 123 -7.56 -2.53 4.71
N ASN A 124 -8.81 -2.79 5.14
CA ASN A 124 -9.53 -2.02 6.16
C ASN A 124 -9.97 -0.60 5.74
N GLY A 125 -10.16 -0.37 4.44
CA GLY A 125 -10.70 0.87 3.88
C GLY A 125 -9.78 2.07 3.98
N ALA A 126 -10.23 3.20 3.42
CA ALA A 126 -9.39 4.37 3.16
C ALA A 126 -8.55 4.87 4.36
N LYS A 127 -9.14 4.90 5.56
CA LYS A 127 -8.48 5.42 6.78
C LYS A 127 -7.34 4.54 7.30
N SER A 128 -7.10 3.37 6.72
CA SER A 128 -6.07 2.42 7.16
C SER A 128 -4.90 2.28 6.18
N ALA A 129 -4.86 3.05 5.09
CA ALA A 129 -3.86 2.95 4.03
C ALA A 129 -2.40 2.95 4.56
N ALA A 130 -2.10 3.79 5.55
CA ALA A 130 -0.76 3.91 6.13
C ALA A 130 -0.29 2.65 6.89
N LYS A 131 -1.18 1.69 7.17
CA LYS A 131 -0.84 0.42 7.82
C LYS A 131 -0.45 -0.67 6.82
N ALA A 132 -0.68 -0.46 5.52
CA ALA A 132 -0.37 -1.43 4.49
C ALA A 132 1.13 -1.43 4.12
N ASP A 133 1.60 -2.56 3.63
CA ASP A 133 2.91 -2.70 3.00
C ASP A 133 2.81 -2.25 1.54
N TRP A 134 3.42 -1.12 1.22
CA TRP A 134 3.45 -0.56 -0.14
C TRP A 134 4.71 -0.97 -0.91
N GLY A 135 5.63 -1.71 -0.30
CA GLY A 135 6.94 -2.04 -0.88
C GLY A 135 6.85 -2.77 -2.21
N SER A 136 5.78 -3.53 -2.46
CA SER A 136 5.54 -4.20 -3.75
C SER A 136 5.26 -3.26 -4.93
N LEU A 137 5.07 -1.96 -4.67
CA LEU A 137 4.91 -0.93 -5.70
C LEU A 137 6.24 -0.32 -6.17
N ALA A 138 7.37 -0.70 -5.55
CA ALA A 138 8.67 -0.23 -5.97
C ALA A 138 8.90 -0.49 -7.48
N ARG A 139 9.30 0.56 -8.21
CA ARG A 139 9.53 0.59 -9.67
C ARG A 139 8.31 0.27 -10.54
N ARG A 140 7.09 0.30 -9.98
CA ARG A 140 5.84 0.08 -10.74
C ARG A 140 5.27 1.39 -11.27
N ASP A 141 4.62 1.32 -12.43
CA ASP A 141 3.73 2.37 -12.90
C ASP A 141 2.34 2.13 -12.26
N VAL A 142 1.87 3.10 -11.48
CA VAL A 142 0.69 2.98 -10.63
C VAL A 142 -0.34 4.04 -11.00
N MET A 143 -1.57 3.62 -11.26
CA MET A 143 -2.71 4.50 -11.46
C MET A 143 -3.65 4.37 -10.27
N ILE A 144 -4.25 5.48 -9.85
CA ILE A 144 -5.15 5.54 -8.72
C ILE A 144 -6.55 5.87 -9.23
N TRP A 145 -7.52 5.03 -8.90
CA TRP A 145 -8.93 5.24 -9.15
C TRP A 145 -9.66 5.45 -7.82
N PRO A 146 -9.90 6.70 -7.40
CA PRO A 146 -10.65 7.00 -6.20
C PRO A 146 -12.16 6.88 -6.41
N ASP A 147 -12.89 6.65 -5.33
CA ASP A 147 -14.34 6.88 -5.28
C ASP A 147 -14.61 8.38 -5.55
N ALA A 148 -15.69 8.71 -6.27
CA ALA A 148 -16.02 10.08 -6.69
C ALA A 148 -16.61 10.93 -5.55
N ASP A 149 -15.90 11.04 -4.43
CA ASP A 149 -16.26 11.85 -3.27
C ASP A 149 -15.02 12.42 -2.54
N GLU A 150 -15.22 13.20 -1.48
CA GLU A 150 -14.11 13.78 -0.72
C GLU A 150 -13.29 12.74 0.05
N ALA A 151 -13.89 11.60 0.44
CA ALA A 151 -13.19 10.54 1.13
C ALA A 151 -12.25 9.78 0.19
N GLY A 152 -12.70 9.49 -1.04
CA GLY A 152 -11.90 8.93 -2.12
C GLY A 152 -10.79 9.88 -2.56
N ALA A 153 -11.07 11.18 -2.65
CA ALA A 153 -10.04 12.19 -2.89
C ALA A 153 -8.97 12.21 -1.78
N ALA A 154 -9.37 12.09 -0.51
CA ALA A 154 -8.43 11.98 0.61
C ALA A 154 -7.60 10.69 0.55
N TYR A 155 -8.24 9.56 0.25
CA TYR A 155 -7.55 8.28 0.06
C TYR A 155 -6.50 8.36 -1.04
N ALA A 156 -6.86 8.89 -2.21
CA ALA A 156 -5.94 9.08 -3.33
C ALA A 156 -4.72 9.91 -2.94
N ARG A 157 -4.91 11.00 -2.18
CA ARG A 157 -3.81 11.84 -1.67
C ARG A 157 -2.87 11.05 -0.75
N ASP A 158 -3.41 10.20 0.12
CA ASP A 158 -2.62 9.42 1.07
C ASP A 158 -1.86 8.28 0.40
N VAL A 159 -2.52 7.50 -0.46
CA VAL A 159 -1.87 6.39 -1.16
C VAL A 159 -0.85 6.86 -2.19
N THR A 160 -1.04 8.04 -2.79
CA THR A 160 -0.01 8.69 -3.62
C THR A 160 1.29 8.87 -2.83
N LYS A 161 1.23 9.44 -1.63
CA LYS A 161 2.41 9.66 -0.78
C LYS A 161 3.07 8.34 -0.38
N LEU A 162 2.26 7.35 -0.03
CA LEU A 162 2.74 6.02 0.39
C LEU A 162 3.40 5.27 -0.77
N ALA A 163 2.81 5.31 -1.96
CA ALA A 163 3.38 4.70 -3.17
C ALA A 163 4.68 5.40 -3.62
N LEU A 164 4.74 6.73 -3.56
CA LEU A 164 5.98 7.48 -3.80
C LEU A 164 7.07 7.10 -2.80
N ALA A 165 6.74 7.06 -1.51
CA ALA A 165 7.68 6.67 -0.46
C ALA A 165 8.18 5.22 -0.62
N ALA A 166 7.36 4.33 -1.18
CA ALA A 166 7.73 2.96 -1.53
C ALA A 166 8.53 2.84 -2.83
N GLY A 167 8.75 3.95 -3.56
CA GLY A 167 9.56 3.98 -4.78
C GLY A 167 8.82 3.62 -6.05
N ALA A 168 7.50 3.88 -6.14
CA ALA A 168 6.76 3.78 -7.40
C ALA A 168 7.43 4.62 -8.49
N LYS A 169 7.49 4.09 -9.71
CA LYS A 169 8.18 4.71 -10.86
C LYS A 169 7.40 5.89 -11.43
N ALA A 170 6.09 5.72 -11.58
CA ALA A 170 5.19 6.75 -12.05
C ALA A 170 3.84 6.61 -11.34
N LEU A 171 3.17 7.75 -11.14
CA LEU A 171 1.83 7.81 -10.57
C LEU A 171 0.92 8.64 -11.46
N ALA A 172 -0.30 8.15 -11.68
CA ALA A 172 -1.36 8.90 -12.34
C ALA A 172 -2.66 8.80 -11.54
N LEU A 173 -3.45 9.86 -11.55
CA LEU A 173 -4.75 9.92 -10.89
C LEU A 173 -5.85 9.97 -11.96
N LEU A 174 -6.77 9.01 -11.90
CA LEU A 174 -7.98 9.04 -12.72
C LEU A 174 -8.92 10.10 -12.15
N SER A 175 -9.52 10.89 -13.04
CA SER A 175 -10.60 11.81 -12.69
C SER A 175 -11.91 11.13 -13.06
N PRO A 176 -12.86 10.94 -12.12
CA PRO A 176 -14.21 10.49 -12.48
C PRO A 176 -14.81 11.39 -13.57
N PRO A 177 -15.68 10.85 -14.45
CA PRO A 177 -16.44 11.68 -15.40
C PRO A 177 -17.28 12.74 -14.68
N ASP A 178 -17.60 13.84 -15.35
CA ASP A 178 -18.35 14.95 -14.74
C ASP A 178 -19.83 14.61 -14.48
N ASP A 179 -20.35 13.54 -15.09
CA ASP A 179 -21.77 13.14 -15.10
C ASP A 179 -22.08 11.94 -14.20
N VAL A 180 -21.19 11.57 -13.27
CA VAL A 180 -21.42 10.47 -12.32
C VAL A 180 -21.88 10.97 -10.96
N ASP A 181 -22.58 10.09 -10.24
CA ASP A 181 -23.06 10.36 -8.89
C ASP A 181 -21.91 10.43 -7.85
N GLU A 182 -22.17 11.09 -6.72
CA GLU A 182 -21.24 11.12 -5.59
C GLU A 182 -20.95 9.69 -5.08
N GLY A 183 -19.66 9.38 -4.94
CA GLY A 183 -19.19 8.07 -4.49
C GLY A 183 -19.04 7.03 -5.60
N TRP A 184 -19.23 7.40 -6.87
CA TRP A 184 -19.04 6.51 -8.02
C TRP A 184 -17.64 5.90 -8.06
N ASP A 185 -17.57 4.57 -8.23
CA ASP A 185 -16.32 3.82 -8.29
C ASP A 185 -16.26 2.84 -9.49
N ALA A 186 -15.20 2.04 -9.57
CA ALA A 186 -15.04 1.04 -10.63
C ALA A 186 -16.11 -0.07 -10.61
N ALA A 187 -16.75 -0.33 -9.46
CA ALA A 187 -17.86 -1.27 -9.37
C ALA A 187 -19.14 -0.68 -9.94
N ASP A 188 -19.37 0.62 -9.80
CA ASP A 188 -20.49 1.32 -10.44
C ASP A 188 -20.30 1.37 -11.96
N ALA A 189 -19.10 1.70 -12.43
CA ALA A 189 -18.74 1.63 -13.85
C ALA A 189 -19.07 0.27 -14.47
N LEU A 190 -18.71 -0.82 -13.78
CA LEU A 190 -19.00 -2.18 -14.22
C LEU A 190 -20.51 -2.48 -14.20
N ALA A 191 -21.24 -2.03 -13.18
CA ALA A 191 -22.68 -2.24 -13.06
C ALA A 191 -23.48 -1.49 -14.15
N GLU A 192 -22.99 -0.31 -14.55
CA GLU A 192 -23.51 0.46 -15.68
C GLU A 192 -23.17 -0.14 -17.05
N GLY A 193 -22.39 -1.23 -17.09
CA GLY A 193 -22.04 -1.92 -18.34
C GLY A 193 -20.91 -1.26 -19.12
N TRP A 194 -20.01 -0.52 -18.46
CA TRP A 194 -18.81 -0.01 -19.14
C TRP A 194 -17.98 -1.14 -19.75
N THR A 195 -17.43 -0.90 -20.94
CA THR A 195 -16.54 -1.85 -21.62
C THR A 195 -15.08 -1.63 -21.22
N SER A 196 -14.22 -2.59 -21.55
CA SER A 196 -12.77 -2.42 -21.42
C SER A 196 -12.25 -1.25 -22.23
N GLU A 197 -12.76 -1.00 -23.44
CA GLU A 197 -12.30 0.14 -24.25
C GLU A 197 -12.66 1.48 -23.60
N LYS A 198 -13.90 1.65 -23.14
CA LYS A 198 -14.33 2.88 -22.45
C LYS A 198 -13.50 3.13 -21.19
N THR A 199 -13.20 2.06 -20.45
CA THR A 199 -12.40 2.15 -19.23
C THR A 199 -10.93 2.47 -19.52
N LEU A 200 -10.36 1.92 -20.60
CA LEU A 200 -9.01 2.27 -21.03
C LEU A 200 -8.90 3.75 -21.44
N ALA A 201 -9.91 4.30 -22.11
CA ALA A 201 -9.93 5.73 -22.42
C ALA A 201 -9.88 6.61 -21.16
N LEU A 202 -10.54 6.20 -20.07
CA LEU A 202 -10.44 6.87 -18.77
C LEU A 202 -9.02 6.78 -18.18
N VAL A 203 -8.39 5.60 -18.30
CA VAL A 203 -6.99 5.40 -17.85
C VAL A 203 -6.02 6.26 -18.66
N ASP A 204 -6.19 6.34 -19.98
CA ASP A 204 -5.31 7.12 -20.87
C ASP A 204 -5.45 8.64 -20.62
N ALA A 205 -6.63 9.08 -20.15
CA ALA A 205 -6.87 10.46 -19.73
C ALA A 205 -6.36 10.77 -18.31
N ALA A 206 -5.79 9.80 -17.59
CA ALA A 206 -5.31 9.99 -16.23
C ALA A 206 -4.20 11.04 -16.15
N LYS A 207 -4.27 11.88 -15.12
CA LYS A 207 -3.32 12.98 -14.94
C LYS A 207 -2.11 12.48 -14.17
N ALA A 208 -0.92 12.64 -14.74
CA ALA A 208 0.32 12.35 -14.04
C ALA A 208 0.39 13.14 -12.72
N VAL A 209 0.65 12.45 -11.63
CA VAL A 209 0.87 13.08 -10.34
C VAL A 209 2.33 13.52 -10.30
N GLY A 210 2.56 14.81 -10.54
CA GLY A 210 3.89 15.39 -10.47
C GLY A 210 4.48 15.21 -9.07
N GLY A 211 5.56 14.44 -8.96
CA GLY A 211 6.45 14.54 -7.82
C GLY A 211 6.93 15.98 -7.70
N ALA A 212 6.88 16.55 -6.50
CA ALA A 212 7.37 17.89 -6.25
C ALA A 212 8.89 17.97 -6.52
N THR A 213 9.24 18.25 -7.77
CA THR A 213 10.43 19.00 -8.16
C THR A 213 10.04 20.02 -9.21
N GLN A 214 9.15 20.94 -8.85
CA GLN A 214 9.11 22.27 -9.45
C GLN A 214 8.90 23.28 -8.32
N ALA A 215 10.01 23.92 -7.92
CA ALA A 215 9.97 25.17 -7.19
C ALA A 215 9.40 26.23 -8.15
N LYS A 216 8.10 26.49 -8.07
CA LYS A 216 7.51 27.72 -8.62
C LYS A 216 7.49 28.77 -7.52
N GLN A 217 8.28 29.82 -7.75
CA GLN A 217 8.21 31.08 -7.03
C GLN A 217 6.79 31.65 -7.09
N ALA A 218 6.23 31.94 -5.91
CA ALA A 218 5.39 33.11 -5.67
C ALA A 218 5.46 33.44 -4.17
N SER A 219 5.90 34.67 -3.88
CA SER A 219 5.72 35.44 -2.64
C SER A 219 4.27 35.36 -2.12
N GLU A 220 3.91 35.52 -0.85
CA GLU A 220 4.51 36.21 0.29
C GLU A 220 3.73 35.71 1.53
N GLY A 221 4.41 35.30 2.60
CA GLY A 221 3.72 34.87 3.83
C GLY A 221 4.61 34.08 4.79
N LYS A 222 5.06 34.76 5.84
CA LYS A 222 5.90 34.31 6.99
C LYS A 222 6.40 32.85 6.99
N ALA A 223 7.72 32.73 6.82
CA ALA A 223 8.47 31.47 6.83
C ALA A 223 8.33 30.67 8.15
N PRO A 224 8.05 29.36 8.10
CA PRO A 224 8.31 28.47 9.22
C PRO A 224 9.83 28.24 9.35
N ARG A 225 10.32 28.09 10.59
CA ARG A 225 11.74 27.88 10.91
C ARG A 225 12.32 26.72 10.09
N ARG A 226 13.33 27.00 9.26
CA ARG A 226 14.08 25.99 8.49
C ARG A 226 14.71 24.96 9.44
N ARG A 227 14.56 23.68 9.12
CA ARG A 227 15.31 22.60 9.79
C ARG A 227 16.81 22.87 9.62
N PRO A 228 17.62 22.77 10.67
CA PRO A 228 19.07 22.92 10.58
C PRO A 228 19.64 21.92 9.54
N GLN A 229 20.53 22.40 8.69
CA GLN A 229 21.16 21.60 7.62
C GLN A 229 21.82 20.32 8.14
N ARG A 230 22.26 20.31 9.41
CA ARG A 230 22.78 19.12 10.10
C ARG A 230 21.77 17.98 10.19
N ASP A 231 20.49 18.28 10.41
CA ASP A 231 19.46 17.25 10.61
C ASP A 231 19.08 16.60 9.27
N ALA A 232 19.12 17.39 8.19
CA ALA A 232 18.98 16.88 6.82
C ALA A 232 20.20 16.04 6.41
N LEU A 233 21.41 16.43 6.81
CA LEU A 233 22.63 15.68 6.55
C LEU A 233 22.66 14.35 7.34
N MET A 234 22.22 14.34 8.60
CA MET A 234 22.11 13.12 9.43
C MET A 234 21.05 12.14 8.91
N ALA A 235 19.96 12.64 8.33
CA ALA A 235 18.96 11.78 7.70
C ALA A 235 19.50 11.10 6.42
N LEU A 236 20.43 11.75 5.70
CA LEU A 236 21.09 11.17 4.53
C LEU A 236 22.17 10.15 4.92
N THR A 237 22.81 10.30 6.09
CA THR A 237 23.82 9.34 6.56
C THR A 237 23.25 8.07 7.18
N GLN A 238 21.95 8.01 7.48
CA GLN A 238 21.32 6.79 8.04
C GLN A 238 21.38 5.57 7.10
N PHE A 239 21.74 5.79 5.85
CA PHE A 239 21.86 4.75 4.81
C PHE A 239 23.29 4.53 4.33
N CYS A 240 24.28 5.19 4.95
CA CYS A 240 25.69 5.07 4.58
C CYS A 240 26.46 4.31 5.67
N ALA A 241 27.15 3.23 5.30
CA ALA A 241 28.05 2.53 6.21
C ALA A 241 29.48 3.02 6.02
N PHE A 242 30.16 3.41 7.09
CA PHE A 242 31.56 3.84 7.03
C PHE A 242 32.49 2.74 7.55
N TRP A 243 33.61 2.52 6.88
CA TRP A 243 34.57 1.46 7.23
C TRP A 243 35.99 1.79 6.74
N HIS A 244 36.98 1.00 7.18
CA HIS A 244 38.39 1.15 6.81
C HIS A 244 38.88 -0.08 6.03
N GLY A 245 39.62 0.14 4.95
CA GLY A 245 40.32 -0.92 4.22
C GLY A 245 41.57 -1.42 4.96
N ALA A 246 42.22 -2.46 4.42
CA ALA A 246 43.42 -3.07 5.01
C ALA A 246 44.59 -2.07 5.19
N ASP A 247 44.64 -1.04 4.35
CA ASP A 247 45.64 0.03 4.40
C ASP A 247 45.19 1.25 5.23
N TYR A 248 44.16 1.10 6.06
CA TYR A 248 43.54 2.15 6.88
C TYR A 248 42.92 3.32 6.08
N GLU A 249 42.66 3.13 4.79
CA GLU A 249 41.90 4.09 3.99
C GLU A 249 40.41 4.04 4.35
N ALA A 250 39.81 5.22 4.49
CA ALA A 250 38.41 5.35 4.88
C ALA A 250 37.46 5.31 3.67
N PHE A 251 36.41 4.52 3.78
CA PHE A 251 35.38 4.35 2.75
C PHE A 251 33.98 4.55 3.32
N ALA A 252 33.07 4.97 2.45
CA ALA A 252 31.63 5.00 2.69
C ALA A 252 30.93 4.13 1.65
N THR A 253 30.09 3.22 2.11
CA THR A 253 29.18 2.46 1.25
C THR A 253 27.88 3.26 1.12
N VAL A 254 27.51 3.57 -0.12
CA VAL A 254 26.30 4.34 -0.46
C VAL A 254 25.42 3.50 -1.40
N PRO A 255 24.12 3.34 -1.14
CA PRO A 255 23.20 2.68 -2.05
C PRO A 255 22.89 3.60 -3.24
N VAL A 256 23.27 3.20 -4.45
CA VAL A 256 23.04 3.93 -5.71
C VAL A 256 22.37 2.98 -6.70
N ASN A 257 21.23 3.36 -7.29
CA ASN A 257 20.54 2.57 -8.33
C ASN A 257 20.33 1.07 -7.98
N GLY A 258 20.06 0.76 -6.71
CA GLY A 258 19.78 -0.60 -6.24
C GLY A 258 21.01 -1.48 -6.00
N HIS A 259 22.23 -0.93 -6.00
CA HIS A 259 23.44 -1.62 -5.57
C HIS A 259 24.27 -0.75 -4.62
N ASN A 260 25.18 -1.37 -3.88
CA ASN A 260 26.07 -0.68 -2.96
C ASN A 260 27.35 -0.27 -3.69
N GLU A 261 27.62 1.03 -3.73
CA GLU A 261 28.88 1.58 -4.22
C GLU A 261 29.76 1.99 -3.05
N ASN A 262 31.05 1.67 -3.12
CA ASN A 262 32.03 2.04 -2.10
C ASN A 262 32.85 3.23 -2.60
N TRP A 263 32.75 4.35 -1.90
CA TRP A 263 33.41 5.59 -2.27
C TRP A 263 34.46 5.98 -1.22
N PRO A 264 35.67 6.41 -1.60
CA PRO A 264 36.69 6.82 -0.65
C PRO A 264 36.29 8.14 0.03
N VAL A 265 36.42 8.19 1.35
CA VAL A 265 36.12 9.37 2.16
C VAL A 265 37.40 10.18 2.34
N ARG A 266 37.52 11.27 1.57
CA ARG A 266 38.66 12.20 1.66
C ARG A 266 38.43 13.23 2.77
N SER A 267 38.47 12.79 4.03
CA SER A 267 38.40 13.66 5.20
C SER A 267 39.57 13.41 6.14
N GLN A 268 40.21 14.47 6.64
CA GLN A 268 41.27 14.33 7.65
C GLN A 268 40.70 13.99 9.05
N ALA A 269 39.43 14.28 9.31
CA ALA A 269 38.76 14.01 10.60
C ALA A 269 38.20 12.57 10.70
N PHE A 270 38.20 11.84 9.59
CA PHE A 270 37.76 10.45 9.50
C PHE A 270 38.89 9.51 9.04
N LYS A 271 40.14 9.99 9.17
CA LYS A 271 41.32 9.13 9.28
C LYS A 271 41.56 8.93 10.78
N ARG A 272 41.92 7.71 11.19
CA ARG A 272 42.39 7.48 12.56
C ARG A 272 43.66 8.28 12.84
#